data_AF-A0A929SED7-F1
#
_entry.id   AF-A0A929SED7-F1
#
_cell.length_a   1.000
_cell.length_b   1.000
_cell.length_c   1.000
_cell.angle_alpha   90.00
_cell.angle_beta   90.00
_cell.angle_gamma   90.00
#
_symmetry.space_group_name_H-M   'P 1'
#
loop_
_entity.id
_entity.type
_entity.pdbx_description
1 polymer ?
#
loop_
_entity_poly.entity_id
_entity_poly.type
_entity_poly.pdbx_seq_one_letter_code
_entity_poly.pdbx_strand_id
1 'polypeptide(L)'
;MPFRFKIDRSKISFGIKTVLGTLIFLPFLINASYARSKFSNRLYCLVQGNSARVYLMQEPATYKCADYLSTFNFEFRKRFIDLQQIDKNRKRGDDIEYRTNLYEAKRASILSLYDQIQTLKKTMEEFESSFLMRAQDYVSVRVLALRDNLTHELLRLQEELLAQYSPQKQKRLLQIETILDHLRIVQNTKDIDEFYNSLQQYLSLLNTLNLGK
;
A
#
# COMPACT_ATOMS: atom_id res chain seq x y z
N MET A 1 21.88 35.92 0.18
CA MET A 1 21.89 35.45 -1.23
C MET A 1 20.99 34.22 -1.33
N PRO A 2 19.84 34.25 -2.02
CA PRO A 2 19.01 33.05 -2.16
C PRO A 2 19.44 32.26 -3.39
N PHE A 3 19.85 31.00 -3.18
CA PHE A 3 20.13 30.04 -4.24
C PHE A 3 18.82 29.62 -4.92
N ARG A 4 18.58 30.12 -6.14
CA ARG A 4 17.55 29.60 -7.05
C ARG A 4 18.05 28.28 -7.65
N PHE A 5 17.56 27.15 -7.14
CA PHE A 5 17.63 25.89 -7.86
C PHE A 5 16.59 25.89 -8.99
N LYS A 6 17.04 26.16 -10.22
CA LYS A 6 16.27 25.81 -11.43
C LYS A 6 16.34 24.29 -11.59
N ILE A 7 15.25 23.61 -11.27
CA ILE A 7 15.08 22.19 -11.59
C ILE A 7 14.72 22.10 -13.07
N ASP A 8 15.66 21.59 -13.87
CA ASP A 8 15.47 21.28 -15.29
C ASP A 8 14.56 20.04 -15.42
N ARG A 9 13.29 20.28 -15.77
CA ARG A 9 12.24 19.25 -15.89
C ARG A 9 12.49 18.24 -17.01
N SER A 10 13.47 18.46 -17.88
CA SER A 10 13.74 17.60 -19.04
C SER A 10 14.48 16.29 -18.70
N LYS A 11 15.27 16.27 -17.62
CA LYS A 11 16.10 15.10 -17.23
C LYS A 11 15.46 14.17 -16.19
N ILE A 12 14.32 14.56 -15.62
CA ILE A 12 13.56 13.79 -14.61
C ILE A 12 12.67 12.71 -15.29
N SER A 13 12.47 12.81 -16.60
CA SER A 13 11.51 12.01 -17.38
C SER A 13 11.92 10.54 -17.57
N PHE A 14 13.21 10.22 -17.70
CA PHE A 14 13.63 8.87 -18.12
C PHE A 14 13.93 7.95 -16.94
N GLY A 15 14.72 8.41 -15.96
CA GLY A 15 15.12 7.60 -14.81
C GLY A 15 13.96 7.18 -13.90
N ILE A 16 13.00 8.09 -13.65
CA ILE A 16 11.82 7.76 -12.83
C ILE A 16 10.90 6.78 -13.57
N LYS A 17 10.72 6.90 -14.88
CA LYS A 17 9.89 5.97 -15.66
C LYS A 17 10.48 4.56 -15.71
N THR A 18 11.79 4.43 -15.85
CA THR A 18 12.46 3.13 -15.83
C THR A 18 12.36 2.52 -14.43
N VAL A 19 12.67 3.28 -13.37
CA VAL A 19 12.62 2.81 -11.98
C VAL A 19 11.21 2.44 -11.55
N LEU A 20 10.19 3.24 -11.88
CA LEU A 20 8.78 2.94 -11.58
C LEU A 20 8.29 1.73 -12.38
N GLY A 21 8.68 1.60 -13.65
CA GLY A 21 8.37 0.43 -14.47
C GLY A 21 8.99 -0.84 -13.91
N THR A 22 10.27 -0.81 -13.52
CA THR A 22 10.91 -1.93 -12.82
C THR A 22 10.31 -2.19 -11.44
N LEU A 23 9.99 -1.18 -10.63
CA LEU A 23 9.43 -1.38 -9.29
C LEU A 23 7.98 -1.87 -9.31
N ILE A 24 7.21 -1.46 -10.32
CA ILE A 24 5.86 -1.97 -10.55
C ILE A 24 5.95 -3.41 -11.07
N PHE A 25 6.89 -3.77 -11.95
CA PHE A 25 6.93 -5.11 -12.58
C PHE A 25 7.91 -6.14 -11.97
N LEU A 26 8.92 -5.76 -11.19
CA LEU A 26 9.83 -6.71 -10.50
C LEU A 26 9.09 -7.59 -9.48
N PRO A 27 8.11 -7.07 -8.72
CA PRO A 27 7.25 -7.92 -7.89
C PRO A 27 6.34 -8.85 -8.72
N PHE A 28 6.16 -8.62 -10.03
CA PHE A 28 5.35 -9.47 -10.91
C PHE A 28 6.14 -10.63 -11.52
N LEU A 29 7.46 -10.49 -11.70
CA LEU A 29 8.32 -11.58 -12.18
C LEU A 29 8.71 -12.57 -11.08
N ILE A 30 8.56 -12.18 -9.82
CA ILE A 30 8.91 -13.01 -8.67
C ILE A 30 7.60 -13.38 -7.95
N ASN A 31 7.06 -14.55 -8.28
CA ASN A 31 6.04 -15.34 -7.54
C ASN A 31 4.60 -14.80 -7.33
N ALA A 32 3.61 -15.63 -7.69
CA ALA A 32 2.19 -15.51 -7.30
C ALA A 32 1.94 -15.51 -5.77
N SER A 33 2.96 -15.81 -4.96
CA SER A 33 2.94 -15.66 -3.49
C SER A 33 2.85 -14.19 -3.04
N TYR A 34 3.16 -13.24 -3.93
CA TYR A 34 3.17 -11.79 -3.70
C TYR A 34 1.78 -11.13 -3.80
N ALA A 35 0.68 -11.87 -3.92
CA ALA A 35 -0.67 -11.28 -3.85
C ALA A 35 -1.34 -11.51 -2.47
N ARG A 36 -0.85 -12.43 -1.64
CA ARG A 36 -1.53 -12.84 -0.40
C ARG A 36 -1.17 -12.04 0.86
N SER A 37 -0.06 -11.30 0.87
CA SER A 37 0.34 -10.50 2.04
C SER A 37 -0.10 -9.04 1.87
N LYS A 38 -0.54 -8.38 2.95
CA LYS A 38 -0.77 -6.92 2.94
C LYS A 38 0.46 -6.17 2.43
N PHE A 39 0.25 -5.13 1.64
CA PHE A 39 1.30 -4.31 1.06
C PHE A 39 2.18 -3.66 2.14
N SER A 40 1.57 -3.21 3.24
CA SER A 40 2.27 -2.69 4.43
C SER A 40 3.37 -3.60 4.99
N ASN A 41 3.22 -4.92 4.89
CA ASN A 41 4.24 -5.89 5.35
C ASN A 41 5.49 -5.91 4.45
N ARG A 42 5.43 -5.28 3.29
CA ARG A 42 6.54 -5.22 2.32
C ARG A 42 7.39 -3.98 2.54
N LEU A 43 6.85 -2.98 3.23
CA LEU A 43 7.49 -1.69 3.46
C LEU A 43 8.65 -1.80 4.45
N TYR A 44 9.70 -1.05 4.15
CA TYR A 44 10.84 -0.81 5.01
C TYR A 44 10.77 0.61 5.56
N CYS A 45 11.18 0.79 6.80
CA CYS A 45 11.09 2.04 7.52
C CYS A 45 12.42 2.42 8.15
N LEU A 46 12.65 3.73 8.24
CA LEU A 46 13.64 4.35 9.10
C LEU A 46 12.89 5.23 10.09
N VAL A 47 12.95 4.88 11.38
CA VAL A 47 12.30 5.65 12.44
C VAL A 47 13.35 6.35 13.29
N GLN A 48 13.24 7.67 13.44
CA GLN A 48 14.14 8.51 14.21
C GLN A 48 13.32 9.48 15.06
N GLY A 49 13.13 9.14 16.34
CA GLY A 49 12.23 9.90 17.23
C GLY A 49 10.83 10.01 16.62
N ASN A 50 10.31 11.23 16.50
CA ASN A 50 8.99 11.52 15.93
C ASN A 50 9.01 11.72 14.40
N SER A 51 9.95 11.09 13.71
CA SER A 51 10.03 11.08 12.26
C SER A 51 10.13 9.65 11.74
N ALA A 52 9.39 9.36 10.68
CA ALA A 52 9.47 8.10 9.96
C ALA A 52 9.68 8.38 8.46
N ARG A 53 10.44 7.52 7.80
CA ARG A 53 10.53 7.44 6.34
C ARG A 53 10.22 6.02 5.90
N VAL A 54 9.51 5.88 4.79
CA VAL A 54 9.00 4.62 4.27
C VAL A 54 9.60 4.36 2.89
N TYR A 55 9.99 3.11 2.64
CA TYR A 55 10.70 2.66 1.45
C TYR A 55 10.10 1.34 0.94
N LEU A 56 10.19 1.11 -0.37
CA LEU A 56 9.80 -0.16 -1.01
C LEU A 56 10.90 -1.21 -0.97
N MET A 57 12.15 -0.75 -0.93
CA MET A 57 13.34 -1.60 -0.94
C MET A 57 14.14 -1.38 0.35
N GLN A 58 14.86 -2.42 0.76
CA GLN A 58 15.70 -2.33 1.95
C GLN A 58 16.93 -1.46 1.64
N GLU A 59 17.06 -0.36 2.37
CA GLU A 59 18.25 0.48 2.40
C GLU A 59 19.08 0.21 3.67
N PRO A 60 20.37 0.59 3.72
CA PRO A 60 21.16 0.50 4.95
C PRO A 60 20.46 1.20 6.11
N ALA A 61 20.44 0.54 7.28
CA ALA A 61 19.75 1.01 8.49
C ALA A 61 18.20 1.12 8.40
N THR A 62 17.57 0.47 7.42
CA THR A 62 16.10 0.31 7.38
C THR A 62 15.68 -1.09 7.81
N TYR A 63 14.55 -1.18 8.50
CA TYR A 63 13.93 -2.44 8.96
C TYR A 63 12.48 -2.51 8.51
N LYS A 64 11.83 -3.67 8.60
CA LYS A 64 10.42 -3.77 8.24
C LYS A 64 9.57 -2.85 9.11
N CYS A 65 8.66 -2.10 8.48
CA CYS A 65 7.73 -1.23 9.21
C CYS A 65 6.85 -2.04 10.18
N ALA A 66 6.48 -3.27 9.80
CA ALA A 66 5.75 -4.19 10.65
C ALA A 66 6.54 -4.57 11.92
N ASP A 67 7.85 -4.74 11.83
CA ASP A 67 8.71 -5.09 12.98
C ASP A 67 8.81 -3.91 13.96
N TYR A 68 8.93 -2.68 13.44
CA TYR A 68 8.85 -1.46 14.25
C TYR A 68 7.52 -1.37 14.99
N LEU A 69 6.40 -1.54 14.28
CA LEU A 69 5.08 -1.50 14.91
C LEU A 69 4.92 -2.60 15.96
N SER A 70 5.39 -3.82 15.69
CA SER A 70 5.35 -4.92 16.66
C SER A 70 6.12 -4.56 17.93
N THR A 71 7.35 -4.07 17.76
CA THR A 71 8.24 -3.67 18.87
C THR A 71 7.65 -2.52 19.68
N PHE A 72 7.16 -1.47 19.01
CA PHE A 72 6.57 -0.32 19.69
C PHE A 72 5.29 -0.69 20.43
N ASN A 73 4.43 -1.54 19.86
CA ASN A 73 3.22 -2.02 20.55
C ASN A 73 3.56 -2.87 21.78
N PHE A 74 4.59 -3.73 21.69
CA PHE A 74 5.07 -4.49 22.84
C PHE A 74 5.57 -3.56 23.96
N GLU A 75 6.45 -2.62 23.63
CA GLU A 75 6.97 -1.63 24.58
C GLU A 75 5.87 -0.75 25.18
N PHE A 76 4.89 -0.35 24.37
CA PHE A 76 3.74 0.43 24.83
C PHE A 76 2.94 -0.35 25.89
N ARG A 77 2.60 -1.62 25.62
CA ARG A 77 1.87 -2.48 26.57
C ARG A 77 2.64 -2.67 27.87
N LYS A 78 3.95 -2.93 27.77
CA LYS A 78 4.82 -3.09 28.94
C LYS A 78 4.81 -1.84 29.82
N ARG A 79 5.10 -0.66 29.23
CA ARG A 79 5.12 0.60 29.97
C ARG A 79 3.76 0.96 30.54
N PHE A 80 2.68 0.64 29.83
CA PHE A 80 1.33 0.89 30.29
C PHE A 80 0.99 0.06 31.55
N ILE A 81 1.36 -1.22 31.57
CA ILE A 81 1.21 -2.08 32.77
C ILE A 81 2.02 -1.51 33.94
N ASP A 82 3.28 -1.11 33.70
CA ASP A 82 4.14 -0.50 34.72
C ASP A 82 3.49 0.77 35.29
N LEU A 83 2.94 1.64 34.42
CA LEU A 83 2.25 2.86 34.84
C LEU A 83 1.02 2.56 35.71
N GLN A 84 0.23 1.54 35.35
CA GLN A 84 -0.92 1.11 36.15
C GLN A 84 -0.51 0.64 37.55
N GLN A 85 0.63 -0.03 37.68
CA GLN A 85 1.14 -0.45 38.99
C GLN A 85 1.61 0.74 39.83
N ILE A 86 2.24 1.74 39.21
CA ILE A 86 2.66 2.98 39.88
C ILE A 86 1.41 3.76 40.33
N ASP A 87 0.41 3.89 39.48
CA ASP A 87 -0.83 4.60 39.77
C ASP A 87 -1.57 4.01 40.99
N LYS A 88 -1.69 2.68 41.04
CA LYS A 88 -2.26 1.96 42.20
C LYS A 88 -1.56 2.27 43.51
N ASN A 89 -0.25 2.52 43.47
CA ASN A 89 0.56 2.81 44.65
C ASN A 89 0.83 4.31 44.85
N ARG A 90 0.25 5.18 44.04
CA ARG A 90 0.61 6.61 43.97
C ARG A 90 0.42 7.37 45.28
N LYS A 91 -0.62 7.03 46.05
CA LYS A 91 -0.99 7.70 47.31
C LYS A 91 -0.58 6.93 48.57
N ARG A 92 0.24 5.88 48.44
CA ARG A 92 0.57 4.99 49.57
C ARG A 92 1.90 5.37 50.23
N GLY A 93 1.92 5.58 51.54
CA GLY A 93 3.12 5.92 52.30
C GLY A 93 3.55 7.38 52.11
N ASP A 94 4.73 7.73 52.60
CA ASP A 94 5.17 9.14 52.71
C ASP A 94 5.80 9.69 51.41
N ASP A 95 6.18 8.81 50.47
CA ASP A 95 6.85 9.17 49.21
C ASP A 95 5.90 9.62 48.08
N ILE A 96 4.81 10.32 48.41
CA ILE A 96 3.74 10.69 47.45
C ILE A 96 4.29 11.57 46.33
N GLU A 97 5.16 12.52 46.66
CA GLU A 97 5.77 13.43 45.69
C GLU A 97 6.65 12.67 44.69
N TYR A 98 7.54 11.80 45.19
CA TYR A 98 8.38 10.93 44.36
C TYR A 98 7.55 10.06 43.41
N ARG A 99 6.49 9.41 43.92
CA ARG A 99 5.64 8.54 43.09
C ARG A 99 4.82 9.31 42.06
N THR A 100 4.42 10.54 42.39
CA THR A 100 3.73 11.42 41.44
C THR A 100 4.67 11.85 40.32
N ASN A 101 5.91 12.24 40.62
CA ASN A 101 6.90 12.59 39.61
C ASN A 101 7.25 11.38 38.73
N LEU A 102 7.41 10.19 39.33
CA LEU A 102 7.63 8.96 38.59
C LEU A 102 6.45 8.62 37.65
N TYR A 103 5.22 8.78 38.13
CA TYR A 103 4.01 8.58 37.32
C TYR A 103 3.99 9.51 36.10
N GLU A 104 4.20 10.82 36.30
CA GLU A 104 4.17 11.79 35.20
C GLU A 104 5.30 11.54 34.18
N ALA A 105 6.51 11.19 34.65
CA ALA A 105 7.61 10.84 33.76
C ALA A 105 7.31 9.59 32.92
N LYS A 106 6.73 8.54 33.53
CA LYS A 106 6.33 7.32 32.80
C LYS A 106 5.18 7.58 31.85
N ARG A 107 4.20 8.40 32.24
CA ARG A 107 3.10 8.85 31.39
C ARG A 107 3.60 9.60 30.16
N ALA A 108 4.52 10.56 30.34
CA ALA A 108 5.13 11.30 29.23
C ALA A 108 5.87 10.37 28.26
N SER A 109 6.59 9.37 28.78
CA SER A 109 7.28 8.36 27.96
C SER A 109 6.33 7.49 27.12
N ILE A 110 5.16 7.13 27.68
CA ILE A 110 4.11 6.38 26.97
C ILE A 110 3.50 7.23 25.86
N LEU A 111 3.21 8.51 26.14
CA LEU A 111 2.66 9.43 25.14
C LEU A 111 3.65 9.63 23.98
N SER A 112 4.93 9.81 24.27
CA SER A 112 5.95 9.91 23.22
C SER A 112 6.02 8.64 22.36
N LEU A 113 5.94 7.44 22.96
CA LEU A 113 5.92 6.20 22.20
C LEU A 113 4.64 6.05 21.35
N TYR A 114 3.50 6.47 21.89
CA TYR A 114 2.23 6.51 21.16
C TYR A 114 2.33 7.42 19.94
N ASP A 115 2.89 8.62 20.09
CA ASP A 115 3.10 9.56 18.99
C ASP A 115 4.01 8.98 17.90
N GLN A 116 5.04 8.22 18.28
CA GLN A 116 5.89 7.51 17.32
C GLN A 116 5.12 6.44 16.54
N ILE A 117 4.26 5.66 17.22
CA ILE A 117 3.39 4.66 16.57
C ILE A 117 2.45 5.34 15.57
N GLN A 118 1.80 6.44 15.96
CA GLN A 118 0.87 7.16 15.10
C GLN A 118 1.59 7.80 13.90
N THR A 119 2.76 8.38 14.14
CA THR A 119 3.61 8.94 13.08
C THR A 119 3.95 7.87 12.05
N LEU A 120 4.44 6.71 12.51
CA LEU A 120 4.80 5.61 11.62
C LEU A 120 3.61 5.13 10.79
N LYS A 121 2.45 4.89 11.42
CA LYS A 121 1.22 4.47 10.71
C LYS A 121 0.80 5.49 9.65
N LYS A 122 0.75 6.77 10.03
CA LYS A 122 0.37 7.85 9.12
C LYS A 122 1.32 7.95 7.93
N THR A 123 2.64 7.89 8.17
CA THR A 123 3.62 7.93 7.08
C THR A 123 3.49 6.72 6.16
N MET A 124 3.18 5.53 6.70
CA MET A 124 2.89 4.34 5.87
C MET A 124 1.65 4.55 5.00
N GLU A 125 0.55 5.02 5.59
CA GLU A 125 -0.71 5.29 4.85
C GLU A 125 -0.52 6.35 3.76
N GLU A 126 0.18 7.45 4.05
CA GLU A 126 0.52 8.49 3.08
C GLU A 126 1.39 7.95 1.94
N PHE A 127 2.35 7.09 2.27
CA PHE A 127 3.20 6.42 1.29
C PHE A 127 2.37 5.51 0.38
N GLU A 128 1.53 4.65 0.95
CA GLU A 128 0.66 3.72 0.23
C GLU A 128 -0.29 4.47 -0.71
N SER A 129 -0.93 5.53 -0.22
CA SER A 129 -1.81 6.38 -1.03
C SER A 129 -1.08 7.05 -2.18
N SER A 130 0.10 7.63 -1.92
CA SER A 130 0.90 8.27 -2.97
C SER A 130 1.40 7.26 -4.01
N PHE A 131 1.80 6.06 -3.56
CA PHE A 131 2.21 4.99 -4.44
C PHE A 131 1.05 4.52 -5.32
N LEU A 132 -0.14 4.30 -4.75
CA LEU A 132 -1.34 3.87 -5.47
C LEU A 132 -1.71 4.87 -6.57
N MET A 133 -1.77 6.17 -6.26
CA MET A 133 -2.08 7.19 -7.27
C MET A 133 -1.09 7.15 -8.45
N ARG A 134 0.21 7.02 -8.17
CA ARG A 134 1.23 6.93 -9.22
C ARG A 134 1.12 5.64 -10.04
N ALA A 135 0.80 4.52 -9.38
CA ALA A 135 0.59 3.25 -10.05
C ALA A 135 -0.64 3.31 -10.97
N GLN A 136 -1.73 3.91 -10.51
CA GLN A 136 -2.95 4.17 -11.28
C GLN A 136 -2.68 5.07 -12.48
N ASP A 137 -1.97 6.20 -12.28
CA ASP A 137 -1.57 7.09 -13.37
C ASP A 137 -0.74 6.38 -14.44
N TYR A 138 0.19 5.53 -14.01
CA TYR A 138 1.05 4.77 -14.91
C TYR A 138 0.27 3.76 -15.77
N VAL A 139 -0.72 3.07 -15.19
CA VAL A 139 -1.52 2.07 -15.92
C VAL A 139 -2.71 2.69 -16.66
N SER A 140 -3.17 3.89 -16.28
CA SER A 140 -4.39 4.54 -16.77
C SER A 140 -4.52 4.54 -18.29
N VAL A 141 -3.49 4.99 -19.01
CA VAL A 141 -3.51 5.09 -20.48
C VAL A 141 -3.70 3.72 -21.14
N ARG A 142 -3.03 2.69 -20.62
CA ARG A 142 -3.12 1.32 -21.16
C ARG A 142 -4.45 0.67 -20.82
N VAL A 143 -4.96 0.89 -19.62
CA VAL A 143 -6.23 0.34 -19.16
C VAL A 143 -7.40 0.96 -19.93
N LEU A 144 -7.38 2.27 -20.21
CA LEU A 144 -8.43 2.94 -20.96
C LEU A 144 -8.61 2.35 -22.37
N ALA A 145 -7.52 2.26 -23.14
CA ALA A 145 -7.57 1.70 -24.49
C ALA A 145 -8.06 0.24 -24.50
N LEU A 146 -7.62 -0.56 -23.52
CA LEU A 146 -8.06 -1.95 -23.41
C LEU A 146 -9.54 -2.05 -23.02
N ARG A 147 -9.99 -1.23 -22.07
CA ARG A 147 -11.39 -1.21 -21.63
C ARG A 147 -12.32 -0.87 -22.79
N ASP A 148 -11.97 0.13 -23.59
CA ASP A 148 -12.81 0.55 -24.73
C ASP A 148 -12.89 -0.58 -25.78
N ASN A 149 -11.76 -1.22 -26.12
CA ASN A 149 -11.74 -2.39 -27.02
C ASN A 149 -12.59 -3.55 -26.51
N LEU A 150 -12.45 -3.91 -25.23
CA LEU A 150 -13.20 -5.00 -24.59
C LEU A 150 -14.69 -4.68 -24.49
N THR A 151 -15.05 -3.40 -24.30
CA THR A 151 -16.45 -2.95 -24.26
C THR A 151 -17.10 -3.11 -25.62
N HIS A 152 -16.40 -2.74 -26.71
CA HIS A 152 -16.87 -2.99 -28.07
C HIS A 152 -17.03 -4.48 -28.38
N GLU A 153 -16.07 -5.31 -27.97
CA GLU A 153 -16.16 -6.76 -28.16
C GLU A 153 -17.32 -7.38 -27.38
N LEU A 154 -17.56 -6.92 -26.15
CA LEU A 154 -18.67 -7.34 -25.32
C LEU A 154 -20.02 -7.04 -25.97
N LEU A 155 -20.22 -5.80 -26.47
CA LEU A 155 -21.46 -5.41 -27.15
C LEU A 155 -21.72 -6.27 -28.39
N ARG A 156 -20.69 -6.50 -29.21
CA ARG A 156 -20.78 -7.38 -30.38
C ARG A 156 -21.15 -8.81 -29.99
N LEU A 157 -20.54 -9.36 -28.94
CA LEU A 157 -20.85 -10.71 -28.47
C LEU A 157 -22.28 -10.82 -27.92
N GLN A 158 -22.79 -9.78 -27.25
CA GLN A 158 -24.19 -9.72 -26.81
C GLN A 158 -25.15 -9.78 -28.01
N GLU A 159 -24.91 -8.97 -29.05
CA GLU A 159 -25.72 -8.99 -30.28
C GLU A 159 -25.67 -10.36 -30.96
N GLU A 160 -24.49 -10.95 -31.09
CA GLU A 160 -24.32 -12.28 -31.67
C GLU A 160 -25.02 -13.38 -30.87
N LEU A 161 -25.03 -13.30 -29.54
CA LEU A 161 -25.72 -14.26 -28.66
C LEU A 161 -27.25 -14.12 -28.74
N LEU A 162 -27.75 -12.90 -28.91
CA LEU A 162 -29.17 -12.64 -29.15
C LEU A 162 -29.61 -13.20 -30.51
N ALA A 163 -28.76 -13.07 -31.53
CA ALA A 163 -29.04 -13.62 -32.86
C ALA A 163 -28.94 -15.16 -32.87
N GLN A 164 -27.92 -15.73 -32.22
CA GLN A 164 -27.73 -17.16 -32.12
C GLN A 164 -26.96 -17.54 -30.85
N TYR A 165 -27.63 -18.26 -29.95
CA TYR A 165 -27.00 -18.74 -28.74
C TYR A 165 -25.84 -19.71 -29.03
N SER A 166 -24.71 -19.48 -28.36
CA SER A 166 -23.56 -20.36 -28.36
C SER A 166 -22.93 -20.40 -26.95
N PRO A 167 -22.81 -21.59 -26.31
CA PRO A 167 -22.18 -21.71 -25.00
C PRO A 167 -20.75 -21.16 -24.96
N GLN A 168 -20.01 -21.29 -26.06
CA GLN A 168 -18.64 -20.77 -26.18
C GLN A 168 -18.62 -19.24 -26.17
N LYS A 169 -19.55 -18.60 -26.90
CA LYS A 169 -19.68 -17.13 -26.91
C LYS A 169 -20.13 -16.60 -25.55
N GLN A 170 -21.05 -17.30 -24.87
CA GLN A 170 -21.47 -16.95 -23.52
C GLN A 170 -20.29 -17.00 -22.53
N LYS A 171 -19.45 -18.05 -22.61
CA LYS A 171 -18.26 -18.16 -21.77
C LYS A 171 -17.27 -17.01 -22.01
N ARG A 172 -17.04 -16.64 -23.28
CA ARG A 172 -16.15 -15.52 -23.65
C ARG A 172 -16.69 -14.18 -23.14
N LEU A 173 -18.00 -13.96 -23.25
CA LEU A 173 -18.67 -12.76 -22.74
C LEU A 173 -18.45 -12.60 -21.22
N LEU A 174 -18.68 -13.66 -20.44
CA LEU A 174 -18.45 -13.65 -18.99
C LEU A 174 -16.98 -13.37 -18.63
N GLN A 175 -16.03 -13.88 -19.42
CA GLN A 175 -14.60 -13.60 -19.23
C GLN A 175 -14.29 -12.11 -19.47
N ILE A 176 -14.85 -11.52 -20.52
CA ILE A 176 -14.67 -10.09 -20.82
C ILE A 176 -15.29 -9.22 -19.72
N GLU A 177 -16.50 -9.55 -19.26
CA GLU A 177 -17.14 -8.86 -18.13
C GLU A 177 -16.27 -8.89 -16.86
N THR A 178 -15.71 -10.06 -16.54
CA THR A 178 -14.81 -10.23 -15.40
C THR A 178 -13.55 -9.36 -15.53
N ILE A 179 -12.98 -9.30 -16.73
CA ILE A 179 -11.80 -8.47 -16.99
C ILE A 179 -12.13 -6.98 -16.85
N LEU A 180 -13.27 -6.54 -17.41
CA LEU A 180 -13.72 -5.16 -17.31
C LEU A 180 -13.95 -4.74 -15.85
N ASP A 181 -14.48 -5.63 -15.01
CA ASP A 181 -14.64 -5.38 -13.58
C ASP A 181 -13.29 -5.17 -12.88
N HIS A 182 -12.31 -6.06 -13.12
CA HIS A 182 -10.96 -5.88 -12.57
C HIS A 182 -10.27 -4.60 -13.09
N LEU A 183 -10.42 -4.26 -14.36
CA LEU A 183 -9.90 -3.00 -14.91
C LEU A 183 -10.53 -1.77 -14.23
N ARG A 184 -11.84 -1.82 -13.95
CA ARG A 184 -12.54 -0.77 -13.20
C ARG A 184 -11.98 -0.65 -11.78
N ILE A 185 -11.73 -1.76 -11.10
CA ILE A 185 -11.16 -1.73 -9.74
C ILE A 185 -9.75 -1.13 -9.77
N VAL A 186 -8.89 -1.59 -10.69
CA VAL A 186 -7.53 -1.06 -10.89
C VAL A 186 -7.53 0.47 -11.06
N GLN A 187 -8.51 1.02 -11.79
CA GLN A 187 -8.63 2.46 -12.02
C GLN A 187 -9.14 3.27 -10.83
N ASN A 188 -10.00 2.70 -9.97
CA ASN A 188 -10.82 3.49 -9.05
C ASN A 188 -10.65 3.15 -7.57
N THR A 189 -10.00 2.03 -7.24
CA THR A 189 -9.81 1.66 -5.83
C THR A 189 -8.95 2.68 -5.09
N LYS A 190 -9.20 2.81 -3.79
CA LYS A 190 -8.39 3.57 -2.84
C LYS A 190 -7.54 2.66 -1.95
N ASP A 191 -7.67 1.35 -2.12
CA ASP A 191 -6.94 0.33 -1.37
C ASP A 191 -5.86 -0.27 -2.27
N ILE A 192 -4.60 -0.16 -1.83
CA ILE A 192 -3.45 -0.67 -2.55
C ILE A 192 -3.48 -2.20 -2.66
N ASP A 193 -3.99 -2.91 -1.66
CA ASP A 193 -4.10 -4.36 -1.69
C ASP A 193 -5.16 -4.79 -2.72
N GLU A 194 -6.29 -4.09 -2.79
CA GLU A 194 -7.32 -4.32 -3.80
C GLU A 194 -6.82 -4.01 -5.22
N PHE A 195 -6.04 -2.94 -5.38
CA PHE A 195 -5.37 -2.60 -6.63
C PHE A 195 -4.48 -3.74 -7.12
N TYR A 196 -3.56 -4.22 -6.27
CA TYR A 196 -2.63 -5.29 -6.63
C TYR A 196 -3.37 -6.59 -6.97
N ASN A 197 -4.38 -6.95 -6.18
CA ASN A 197 -5.16 -8.16 -6.41
C ASN A 197 -5.91 -8.10 -7.75
N SER A 198 -6.60 -6.99 -8.04
CA SER A 198 -7.33 -6.84 -9.30
C SER A 198 -6.40 -6.76 -10.50
N LEU A 199 -5.24 -6.08 -10.36
CA LEU A 199 -4.22 -6.03 -11.40
C LEU A 199 -3.67 -7.43 -11.73
N GLN A 200 -3.42 -8.26 -10.71
CA GLN A 200 -2.99 -9.66 -10.88
C GLN A 200 -4.06 -10.51 -11.58
N GLN A 201 -5.32 -10.43 -11.13
CA GLN A 201 -6.43 -11.19 -11.74
C GLN A 201 -6.62 -10.79 -13.19
N TYR A 202 -6.63 -9.49 -13.49
CA TYR A 202 -6.68 -8.97 -14.85
C TYR A 202 -5.54 -9.54 -15.71
N LEU A 203 -4.28 -9.45 -15.27
CA LEU A 203 -3.15 -9.94 -16.07
C LEU A 203 -3.23 -11.45 -16.32
N SER A 204 -3.67 -12.22 -15.31
CA SER A 204 -3.90 -13.66 -15.46
C SER A 204 -4.99 -13.95 -16.49
N LEU A 205 -6.13 -13.25 -16.41
CA LEU A 205 -7.26 -13.44 -17.32
C LEU A 205 -6.95 -12.97 -18.75
N LEU A 206 -6.18 -11.88 -18.90
CA LEU A 206 -5.75 -11.40 -20.22
C LEU A 206 -4.90 -12.43 -20.96
N ASN A 207 -4.01 -13.14 -20.24
CA ASN A 207 -3.24 -14.24 -20.82
C ASN A 207 -4.12 -15.42 -21.27
N THR A 208 -5.29 -15.62 -20.63
CA THR A 208 -6.25 -16.64 -21.06
C THR A 208 -7.11 -16.22 -22.25
N LEU A 209 -7.21 -14.92 -22.53
CA LEU A 209 -7.99 -14.43 -23.67
C LEU A 209 -7.35 -14.73 -25.03
N ASN A 210 -6.06 -15.07 -25.10
CA ASN A 210 -5.33 -15.35 -26.34
C ASN A 210 -5.79 -14.41 -27.48
N LEU A 211 -5.52 -13.10 -27.34
CA LEU A 211 -5.65 -12.12 -28.42
C LEU A 211 -4.59 -12.33 -29.54
N GLY A 212 -4.11 -13.56 -29.72
CA GLY A 212 -2.99 -13.89 -30.60
C GLY A 212 -2.86 -15.38 -30.88
N LYS A 213 -3.89 -15.99 -31.46
CA LYS A 213 -3.86 -16.63 -32.79
C LYS A 213 -5.25 -17.14 -33.15
#